data_AF-W4LYN6-F1
#
_entry.id   AF-W4LYN6-F1
#
_cell.length_a   1.000
_cell.length_b   1.000
_cell.length_c   1.000
_cell.angle_alpha   90.00
_cell.angle_beta   90.00
_cell.angle_gamma   90.00
#
_symmetry.space_group_name_H-M   'P 1'
#
loop_
_entity.id
_entity.type
_entity.pdbx_description
1 polymer ?
#
loop_
_entity_poly.entity_id
_entity_poly.type
_entity_poly.pdbx_seq_one_letter_code
_entity_poly.pdbx_strand_id
1 'polypeptide(L)'
;CSLINITLQGRHDTYPKRRGMTRVKELIASGVNVACGHDCVMDPWYSLGTHDMLEVAFMGLHVGQMTGQADMHAMFDAITINGARALQLEGYGIAAGAHADMVLLQARSRIEALRVRPARLAVIRRGQVIAITPRVETTVTAFGEPSTVDFLHT
;
A
#
# COMPACT_ATOMS: atom_id res chain seq x y z
N CYS A 1 -11.96 -0.39 0.92
CA CYS A 1 -11.42 0.51 -0.11
C CYS A 1 -11.25 1.89 0.51
N SER A 2 -10.12 2.14 1.17
CA SER A 2 -9.93 3.31 2.05
C SER A 2 -10.15 4.65 1.34
N LEU A 3 -9.60 4.80 0.12
CA LEU A 3 -9.73 6.01 -0.70
C LEU A 3 -11.20 6.35 -1.01
N ILE A 4 -11.97 5.36 -1.47
CA ILE A 4 -13.36 5.60 -1.88
C ILE A 4 -14.29 5.73 -0.69
N ASN A 5 -14.07 4.93 0.36
CA ASN A 5 -14.88 5.00 1.55
C ASN A 5 -14.81 6.39 2.19
N ILE A 6 -13.61 6.98 2.34
CA ILE A 6 -13.50 8.32 2.92
C ILE A 6 -14.06 9.43 2.00
N THR A 7 -14.08 9.21 0.68
CA THR A 7 -14.62 10.17 -0.29
C THR A 7 -16.15 10.14 -0.35
N LEU A 8 -16.78 8.96 -0.34
CA LEU A 8 -18.22 8.81 -0.58
C LEU A 8 -19.05 8.72 0.70
N GLN A 9 -18.48 8.19 1.79
CA GLN A 9 -19.23 8.03 3.03
C GLN A 9 -19.31 9.35 3.82
N GLY A 10 -20.30 9.48 4.70
CA GLY A 10 -20.49 10.68 5.53
C GLY A 10 -20.97 11.91 4.75
N ARG A 11 -21.35 11.78 3.47
CA ARG A 11 -21.90 12.88 2.65
C ARG A 11 -23.26 13.38 3.13
N HIS A 12 -24.03 12.53 3.79
CA HIS A 12 -25.31 12.89 4.42
C HIS A 12 -25.19 13.33 5.88
N ASP A 13 -24.00 13.21 6.49
CA ASP A 13 -23.77 13.75 7.84
C ASP A 13 -23.51 15.26 7.75
N THR A 14 -24.04 16.02 8.71
CA THR A 14 -23.63 17.42 8.94
C THR A 14 -22.32 17.45 9.75
N TYR A 15 -22.40 17.71 11.06
CA TYR A 15 -21.29 17.63 11.99
C TYR A 15 -21.72 16.98 13.30
N PRO A 16 -20.90 16.07 13.87
CA PRO A 16 -19.62 15.56 13.35
C PRO A 16 -19.78 14.63 12.13
N LYS A 17 -18.78 14.59 11.23
CA LYS A 17 -18.78 13.74 10.02
C LYS A 17 -18.04 12.42 10.26
N ARG A 18 -18.68 11.28 9.97
CA ARG A 18 -18.06 9.96 10.15
C ARG A 18 -17.01 9.66 9.08
N ARG A 19 -16.07 8.75 9.39
CA ARG A 19 -15.07 8.25 8.43
C ARG A 19 -15.64 7.28 7.39
N GLY A 20 -16.59 6.43 7.82
CA GLY A 20 -17.28 5.49 6.93
C GLY A 20 -16.48 4.29 6.43
N MET A 21 -15.29 4.04 6.97
CA MET A 21 -14.56 2.79 6.75
C MET A 21 -15.10 1.69 7.68
N THR A 22 -15.07 0.44 7.21
CA THR A 22 -15.42 -0.72 8.06
C THR A 22 -14.44 -0.86 9.25
N ARG A 23 -14.77 -1.76 10.18
CA ARG A 23 -14.02 -2.05 11.43
C ARG A 23 -12.73 -2.84 11.18
N VAL A 24 -11.85 -2.33 10.31
CA VAL A 24 -10.64 -3.02 9.83
C VAL A 24 -9.76 -3.48 10.99
N LYS A 25 -9.49 -2.60 11.95
CA LYS A 25 -8.61 -2.89 13.08
C LYS A 25 -9.16 -4.00 13.97
N GLU A 26 -10.44 -3.94 14.29
CA GLU A 26 -11.12 -4.93 15.13
C GLU A 26 -11.26 -6.28 14.43
N LEU A 27 -11.55 -6.28 13.11
CA LEU A 27 -11.63 -7.50 12.32
C LEU A 27 -10.28 -8.22 12.25
N ILE A 28 -9.19 -7.48 12.00
CA ILE A 28 -7.83 -8.03 12.01
C ILE A 28 -7.48 -8.59 13.40
N ALA A 29 -7.78 -7.84 14.48
CA ALA A 29 -7.56 -8.31 15.85
C ALA A 29 -8.37 -9.57 16.20
N SER A 30 -9.50 -9.78 15.53
CA SER A 30 -10.36 -10.96 15.68
C SER A 30 -9.96 -12.13 14.77
N GLY A 31 -8.86 -12.03 14.03
CA GLY A 31 -8.38 -13.08 13.13
C GLY A 31 -9.14 -13.17 11.80
N VAL A 32 -9.99 -12.20 11.46
CA VAL A 32 -10.70 -12.16 10.19
C VAL A 32 -9.75 -11.70 9.08
N ASN A 33 -9.77 -12.40 7.94
CA ASN A 33 -9.01 -11.98 6.76
C ASN A 33 -9.57 -10.66 6.20
N VAL A 34 -8.77 -9.60 6.25
CA VAL A 34 -9.12 -8.29 5.68
C VAL A 34 -8.15 -7.95 4.57
N ALA A 35 -8.69 -7.63 3.39
CA ALA A 35 -7.93 -7.15 2.24
C ALA A 35 -8.40 -5.74 1.83
N CYS A 36 -7.49 -4.97 1.26
CA CYS A 36 -7.79 -3.65 0.73
C CYS A 36 -7.80 -3.67 -0.80
N GLY A 37 -8.76 -2.94 -1.38
CA GLY A 37 -8.83 -2.65 -2.81
C GLY A 37 -8.78 -1.14 -3.06
N HIS A 38 -8.32 -0.76 -4.25
CA HIS A 38 -8.36 0.63 -4.71
C HIS A 38 -9.79 1.06 -5.09
N ASP A 39 -10.59 0.12 -5.62
CA ASP A 39 -11.98 0.29 -6.08
C ASP A 39 -12.06 1.06 -7.40
N CYS A 40 -11.89 2.38 -7.36
CA CYS A 40 -12.06 3.26 -8.51
C CYS A 40 -10.75 3.98 -8.86
N VAL A 41 -10.45 4.13 -10.15
CA VAL A 41 -9.34 4.95 -10.66
C VAL A 41 -9.83 5.71 -11.89
N MET A 42 -9.78 7.05 -11.83
CA MET A 42 -10.17 7.95 -12.92
C MET A 42 -11.58 7.64 -13.49
N ASP A 43 -12.55 7.42 -12.61
CA ASP A 43 -13.93 7.09 -12.96
C ASP A 43 -14.94 8.07 -12.32
N PRO A 44 -16.26 7.94 -12.58
CA PRO A 44 -17.28 8.85 -12.04
C PRO A 44 -17.37 8.91 -10.50
N TRP A 45 -16.88 7.89 -9.79
CA TRP A 45 -16.89 7.83 -8.34
C TRP A 45 -15.58 8.32 -7.72
N TYR A 46 -14.47 8.27 -8.48
CA TYR A 46 -13.17 8.75 -8.03
C TYR A 46 -12.28 9.26 -9.17
N SER A 47 -12.08 10.57 -9.21
CA SER A 47 -11.30 11.24 -10.27
C SER A 47 -9.79 11.22 -10.09
N LEU A 48 -9.26 10.45 -9.12
CA LEU A 48 -7.82 10.35 -8.82
C LEU A 48 -7.35 8.89 -8.96
N GLY A 49 -6.11 8.64 -8.54
CA GLY A 49 -5.53 7.30 -8.40
C GLY A 49 -4.57 6.91 -9.52
N THR A 50 -3.63 6.04 -9.18
CA THR A 50 -2.57 5.53 -10.09
C THR A 50 -2.49 3.99 -10.07
N HIS A 51 -3.52 3.32 -9.53
CA HIS A 51 -3.50 1.89 -9.21
C HIS A 51 -2.44 1.49 -8.18
N ASP A 52 -2.02 2.41 -7.31
CA ASP A 52 -1.00 2.17 -6.30
C ASP A 52 -1.59 1.61 -5.00
N MET A 53 -1.33 0.33 -4.72
CA MET A 53 -1.77 -0.31 -3.48
C MET A 53 -1.10 0.23 -2.20
N LEU A 54 0.10 0.81 -2.29
CA LEU A 54 0.74 1.49 -1.16
C LEU A 54 0.01 2.80 -0.81
N GLU A 55 -0.57 3.50 -1.80
CA GLU A 55 -1.45 4.66 -1.53
C GLU A 55 -2.74 4.22 -0.83
N VAL A 56 -3.35 3.12 -1.28
CA VAL A 56 -4.53 2.52 -0.63
C VAL A 56 -4.22 2.17 0.83
N ALA A 57 -3.12 1.47 1.08
CA ALA A 57 -2.68 1.12 2.43
C ALA A 57 -2.40 2.37 3.26
N PHE A 58 -1.67 3.36 2.71
CA PHE A 58 -1.37 4.61 3.40
C PHE A 58 -2.65 5.32 3.86
N MET A 59 -3.66 5.46 3.00
CA MET A 59 -4.93 6.05 3.40
C MET A 59 -5.64 5.19 4.45
N GLY A 60 -5.58 3.86 4.30
CA GLY A 60 -6.14 2.90 5.27
C GLY A 60 -5.57 3.07 6.67
N LEU A 61 -4.26 3.28 6.80
CA LEU A 61 -3.60 3.54 8.08
C LEU A 61 -4.18 4.75 8.80
N HIS A 62 -4.36 5.85 8.07
CA HIS A 62 -4.82 7.12 8.63
C HIS A 62 -6.28 7.05 9.04
N VAL A 63 -7.15 6.56 8.14
CA VAL A 63 -8.58 6.43 8.42
C VAL A 63 -8.83 5.42 9.54
N GLY A 64 -8.04 4.35 9.60
CA GLY A 64 -8.13 3.29 10.61
C GLY A 64 -7.43 3.59 11.93
N GLN A 65 -6.66 4.68 12.05
CA GLN A 65 -5.79 4.95 13.20
C GLN A 65 -4.88 3.75 13.53
N MET A 66 -4.25 3.23 12.49
CA MET A 66 -3.46 1.98 12.48
C MET A 66 -1.96 2.27 12.34
N THR A 67 -1.44 3.28 13.04
CA THR A 67 -0.05 3.76 12.90
C THR A 67 0.94 3.10 13.86
N GLY A 68 0.51 2.12 14.66
CA GLY A 68 1.42 1.25 15.41
C GLY A 68 2.19 0.29 14.49
N GLN A 69 3.38 -0.17 14.89
CA GLN A 69 4.21 -1.03 14.02
C GLN A 69 3.49 -2.32 13.59
N ALA A 70 2.81 -2.99 14.53
CA ALA A 70 2.02 -4.19 14.25
C ALA A 70 0.85 -3.90 13.31
N ASP A 71 0.15 -2.79 13.52
CA ASP A 71 -0.96 -2.35 12.67
C ASP A 71 -0.49 -2.04 11.23
N MET A 72 0.67 -1.40 11.09
CA MET A 72 1.28 -1.11 9.78
C MET A 72 1.70 -2.39 9.04
N HIS A 73 2.27 -3.37 9.73
CA HIS A 73 2.55 -4.68 9.15
C HIS A 73 1.27 -5.37 8.67
N ALA A 74 0.23 -5.37 9.50
CA ALA A 74 -1.07 -5.95 9.13
C ALA A 74 -1.71 -5.24 7.93
N MET A 75 -1.57 -3.91 7.82
CA MET A 75 -2.05 -3.16 6.65
C MET A 75 -1.24 -3.46 5.39
N PHE A 76 0.07 -3.68 5.49
CA PHE A 76 0.88 -4.16 4.36
C PHE A 76 0.42 -5.55 3.89
N ASP A 77 0.11 -6.43 4.83
CA ASP A 77 -0.42 -7.76 4.52
C ASP A 77 -1.82 -7.67 3.86
N ALA A 78 -2.63 -6.66 4.24
CA ALA A 78 -3.94 -6.37 3.64
C ALA A 78 -3.90 -6.03 2.14
N ILE A 79 -2.77 -5.54 1.63
CA ILE A 79 -2.57 -5.25 0.19
C ILE A 79 -1.73 -6.31 -0.53
N THR A 80 -1.36 -7.40 0.15
CA THR A 80 -0.54 -8.49 -0.43
C THR A 80 -1.17 -9.85 -0.12
N ILE A 81 -0.70 -10.52 0.93
CA ILE A 81 -1.05 -11.90 1.28
C ILE A 81 -2.54 -12.06 1.56
N ASN A 82 -3.17 -11.09 2.22
CA ASN A 82 -4.60 -11.19 2.53
C ASN A 82 -5.48 -11.03 1.28
N GLY A 83 -5.03 -10.24 0.30
CA GLY A 83 -5.68 -10.14 -1.02
C GLY A 83 -5.58 -11.46 -1.78
N ALA A 84 -4.40 -12.08 -1.80
CA ALA A 84 -4.22 -13.42 -2.39
C ALA A 84 -5.10 -14.47 -1.71
N ARG A 85 -5.22 -14.44 -0.37
CA ARG A 85 -6.14 -15.30 0.39
C ARG A 85 -7.60 -15.06 0.05
N ALA A 86 -8.03 -13.81 -0.07
CA ALA A 86 -9.40 -13.46 -0.43
C ALA A 86 -9.76 -13.95 -1.84
N LEU A 87 -8.79 -13.94 -2.75
CA LEU A 87 -8.91 -14.46 -4.12
C LEU A 87 -8.62 -15.96 -4.25
N GLN A 88 -8.30 -16.65 -3.15
CA GLN A 88 -7.97 -18.09 -3.13
C GLN A 88 -6.83 -18.47 -4.10
N LEU A 89 -5.81 -17.61 -4.21
CA LEU A 89 -4.68 -17.87 -5.10
C LEU A 89 -3.77 -18.97 -4.53
N GLU A 90 -3.48 -19.96 -5.37
CA GLU A 90 -2.48 -20.98 -5.09
C GLU A 90 -1.08 -20.52 -5.51
N GLY A 91 -0.05 -21.02 -4.82
CA GLY A 91 1.35 -20.73 -5.15
C GLY A 91 1.76 -19.25 -5.00
N TYR A 92 1.03 -18.46 -4.20
CA TYR A 92 1.34 -17.05 -3.92
C TYR A 92 2.23 -16.90 -2.67
N GLY A 93 3.27 -16.07 -2.77
CA GLY A 93 4.15 -15.70 -1.66
C GLY A 93 5.61 -16.00 -1.94
N ILE A 94 6.48 -15.58 -1.02
CA ILE A 94 7.93 -15.80 -1.11
C ILE A 94 8.30 -17.04 -0.30
N ALA A 95 8.16 -18.20 -0.93
CA ALA A 95 8.48 -19.50 -0.33
C ALA A 95 8.94 -20.49 -1.42
N ALA A 96 9.76 -21.48 -1.04
CA ALA A 96 10.14 -22.56 -1.95
C ALA A 96 8.89 -23.33 -2.41
N GLY A 97 8.81 -23.62 -3.72
CA GLY A 97 7.65 -24.27 -4.35
C GLY A 97 6.52 -23.31 -4.75
N ALA A 98 6.51 -22.07 -4.23
CA ALA A 98 5.64 -21.03 -4.76
C ALA A 98 6.11 -20.57 -6.14
N HIS A 99 5.25 -19.84 -6.84
CA HIS A 99 5.61 -19.25 -8.10
C HIS A 99 6.65 -18.15 -7.91
N ALA A 100 7.60 -18.04 -8.85
CA ALA A 100 8.62 -16.98 -8.87
C ALA A 100 8.02 -15.63 -9.31
N ASP A 101 7.06 -15.12 -8.52
CA ASP A 101 6.36 -13.87 -8.72
C ASP A 101 6.66 -12.92 -7.55
N MET A 102 7.23 -11.76 -7.84
CA MET A 102 7.57 -10.78 -6.81
C MET A 102 7.71 -9.37 -7.37
N VAL A 103 7.61 -8.39 -6.48
CA VAL A 103 7.85 -6.98 -6.77
C VAL A 103 8.99 -6.50 -5.89
N LEU A 104 10.03 -5.94 -6.49
CA LEU A 104 11.15 -5.34 -5.77
C LEU A 104 10.84 -3.87 -5.50
N LEU A 105 10.68 -3.51 -4.23
CA LEU A 105 10.42 -2.13 -3.79
C LEU A 105 11.74 -1.44 -3.42
N GLN A 106 11.86 -0.14 -3.75
CA GLN A 106 12.97 0.70 -3.27
C GLN A 106 12.74 1.12 -1.80
N ALA A 107 12.65 0.13 -0.91
CA ALA A 107 12.52 0.32 0.54
C ALA A 107 13.17 -0.85 1.29
N ARG A 108 13.55 -0.61 2.54
CA ARG A 108 14.24 -1.58 3.40
C ARG A 108 13.29 -2.39 4.28
N SER A 109 12.04 -1.93 4.44
CA SER A 109 11.03 -2.60 5.26
C SER A 109 9.60 -2.32 4.78
N ARG A 110 8.63 -3.09 5.30
CA ARG A 110 7.19 -2.87 5.04
C ARG A 110 6.74 -1.48 5.53
N ILE A 111 7.19 -1.07 6.72
CA ILE A 111 6.88 0.24 7.28
C ILE A 111 7.47 1.34 6.40
N GLU A 112 8.71 1.18 5.95
CA GLU A 112 9.32 2.14 5.05
C GLU A 112 8.58 2.21 3.71
N ALA A 113 8.20 1.06 3.13
CA ALA A 113 7.41 1.01 1.91
C ALA A 113 6.08 1.76 2.05
N LEU A 114 5.40 1.65 3.20
CA LEU A 114 4.17 2.39 3.50
C LEU A 114 4.42 3.90 3.67
N ARG A 115 5.54 4.28 4.31
CA ARG A 115 5.91 5.67 4.58
C ARG A 115 6.27 6.42 3.31
N VAL A 116 7.20 5.88 2.52
CA VAL A 116 7.78 6.59 1.35
C VAL A 116 7.06 6.27 0.05
N ARG A 117 6.22 5.22 0.00
CA ARG A 117 5.55 4.73 -1.21
C ARG A 117 6.52 4.67 -2.40
N PRO A 118 7.58 3.83 -2.28
CA PRO A 118 8.72 3.88 -3.17
C PRO A 118 8.38 3.41 -4.59
N ALA A 119 9.31 3.66 -5.51
CA ALA A 119 9.32 3.03 -6.81
C ALA A 119 9.37 1.49 -6.70
N ARG A 120 8.72 0.83 -7.67
CA ARG A 120 8.83 -0.61 -7.90
C ARG A 120 9.98 -0.82 -8.89
N LEU A 121 11.16 -1.13 -8.37
CA LEU A 121 12.39 -1.28 -9.16
C LEU A 121 12.25 -2.39 -10.21
N ALA A 122 11.59 -3.48 -9.86
CA ALA A 122 11.30 -4.57 -10.79
C ALA A 122 9.99 -5.27 -10.45
N VAL A 123 9.30 -5.76 -11.50
CA VAL A 123 8.19 -6.71 -11.38
C VAL A 123 8.64 -8.01 -12.06
N ILE A 124 8.60 -9.10 -11.31
CA ILE A 124 9.01 -10.42 -11.77
C ILE A 124 7.76 -11.30 -11.78
N ARG A 125 7.51 -11.96 -12.91
CA ARG A 125 6.40 -12.88 -13.13
C ARG A 125 6.95 -14.19 -13.69
N ARG A 126 6.72 -15.30 -13.01
CA ARG A 126 7.21 -16.65 -13.37
C ARG A 126 8.72 -16.67 -13.65
N GLY A 127 9.50 -15.95 -12.85
CA GLY A 127 10.95 -15.86 -12.98
C GLY A 127 11.45 -14.93 -14.11
N GLN A 128 10.56 -14.23 -14.80
CA GLN A 128 10.90 -13.27 -15.85
C GLN A 128 10.64 -11.84 -15.37
N VAL A 129 11.57 -10.92 -15.62
CA VAL A 129 11.36 -9.49 -15.35
C VAL A 129 10.43 -8.93 -16.43
N ILE A 130 9.26 -8.44 -16.03
CA ILE A 130 8.23 -7.91 -16.94
C ILE A 130 8.08 -6.39 -16.88
N ALA A 131 8.64 -5.74 -15.86
CA ALA A 131 8.69 -4.29 -15.75
C ALA A 131 9.90 -3.85 -14.91
N ILE A 132 10.49 -2.70 -15.26
CA ILE A 132 11.62 -2.09 -14.56
C ILE A 132 11.34 -0.60 -14.39
N THR A 133 11.61 -0.08 -13.19
CA THR A 133 11.65 1.36 -12.92
C THR A 133 13.04 1.73 -12.42
N PRO A 134 13.68 2.79 -12.95
CA PRO A 134 14.94 3.27 -12.41
C PRO A 134 14.82 3.64 -10.93
N ARG A 135 15.94 3.58 -10.21
CA ARG A 135 16.01 4.09 -8.84
C ARG A 135 15.63 5.57 -8.82
N VAL A 136 14.77 5.96 -7.88
CA VAL A 136 14.37 7.35 -7.69
C VAL A 136 15.19 7.95 -6.56
N GLU A 137 15.96 8.99 -6.88
CA GLU A 137 16.79 9.73 -5.93
C GLU A 137 16.60 11.23 -6.15
N THR A 138 16.72 12.01 -5.08
CA THR A 138 16.71 13.47 -5.18
C THR A 138 18.15 13.99 -5.01
N THR A 139 18.65 14.72 -6.01
CA THR A 139 19.87 15.50 -5.85
C THR A 139 19.49 16.88 -5.30
N VAL A 140 19.98 17.19 -4.11
CA VAL A 140 19.83 18.50 -3.49
C VAL A 140 21.12 19.28 -3.70
N THR A 141 21.02 20.38 -4.44
CA THR A 141 22.11 21.36 -4.57
C THR A 141 21.82 22.52 -3.64
N ALA A 142 22.49 22.54 -2.48
CA ALA A 142 22.42 23.63 -1.52
C ALA A 142 23.84 24.18 -1.31
N PHE A 143 24.00 25.49 -1.31
CA PHE A 143 25.30 26.16 -1.11
C PHE A 143 26.42 25.72 -2.08
N GLY A 144 26.07 25.23 -3.28
CA GLY A 144 27.04 24.80 -4.30
C GLY A 144 27.54 23.36 -4.14
N GLU A 145 27.15 22.65 -3.08
CA GLU A 145 27.52 21.24 -2.89
C GLU A 145 26.33 20.32 -3.20
N PRO A 146 26.46 19.37 -4.15
CA PRO A 146 25.43 18.39 -4.43
C PRO A 146 25.45 17.28 -3.37
N SER A 147 24.27 16.92 -2.87
CA SER A 147 24.07 15.77 -1.98
C SER A 147 22.86 14.94 -2.43
N THR A 148 22.87 13.65 -2.13
CA THR A 148 21.78 12.73 -2.49
C THR A 148 20.87 12.49 -1.29
N VAL A 149 19.56 12.61 -1.50
CA VAL A 149 18.52 12.30 -0.52
C VAL A 149 17.62 11.20 -1.07
N ASP A 150 17.55 10.07 -0.37
CA ASP A 150 16.70 8.93 -0.72
C ASP A 150 15.53 8.71 0.27
N PHE A 151 15.49 9.49 1.35
CA PHE A 151 14.49 9.43 2.43
C PHE A 151 14.40 8.07 3.14
N LEU A 152 15.36 7.16 2.99
CA LEU A 152 15.36 5.85 3.63
C LEU A 152 16.05 5.94 5.01
N HIS A 153 15.59 5.15 5.98
CA HIS A 153 16.28 5.03 7.26
C HIS A 153 17.55 4.17 7.11
N THR A 154 18.63 4.60 7.76
CA THR A 154 19.90 3.86 7.84
C THR A 154 19.76 2.56 8.60
#